data_AF-A0A3D2YSI6-F1
#
_entry.id   AF-A0A3D2YSI6-F1
#
_cell.length_a   1.000
_cell.length_b   1.000
_cell.length_c   1.000
_cell.angle_alpha   90.00
_cell.angle_beta   90.00
_cell.angle_gamma   90.00
#
_symmetry.space_group_name_H-M   'P 1'
#
loop_
_entity.id
_entity.type
_entity.pdbx_description
1 polymer ?
#
loop_
_entity_poly.entity_id
_entity_poly.type
_entity_poly.pdbx_seq_one_letter_code
_entity_poly.pdbx_strand_id
1 'polypeptide(L)'
;MAKKKSAIPTAAPSKKTATKKAATSDFKPVASNRKAFFDYEILERYEAGLLLTGTEIKSIRAGKIDLSDCYARAQDGEMWLHNAYIAPYDAASVNNHDPKRSRKLLLHRSEIQEIASTTAEKGLTLVALRVYIKRHVAKVELGLARGKRQYDKRRA
;
A
#
# COMPACT_ATOMS: atom_id res chain seq x y z
N MET A 1 -12.46 10.70 -70.18
CA MET A 1 -11.03 10.48 -69.90
C MET A 1 -10.67 11.27 -68.64
N ALA A 2 -10.66 10.61 -67.47
CA ALA A 2 -9.48 10.23 -66.67
C ALA A 2 -8.86 11.41 -65.86
N LYS A 3 -9.31 11.68 -64.63
CA LYS A 3 -8.78 11.22 -63.31
C LYS A 3 -7.32 11.61 -63.00
N LYS A 4 -7.16 12.46 -61.95
CA LYS A 4 -6.24 12.35 -60.78
C LYS A 4 -6.38 13.66 -59.97
N LYS A 5 -7.21 13.78 -58.92
CA LYS A 5 -7.06 13.35 -57.51
C LYS A 5 -5.67 13.59 -56.91
N SER A 6 -5.53 14.66 -56.12
CA SER A 6 -4.53 14.86 -55.05
C SER A 6 -5.26 15.56 -53.88
N ALA A 7 -5.79 14.78 -52.93
CA ALA A 7 -5.14 14.33 -51.69
C ALA A 7 -5.17 15.39 -50.58
N ILE A 8 -6.11 15.19 -49.67
CA ILE A 8 -6.35 15.90 -48.40
C ILE A 8 -5.19 15.59 -47.44
N PRO A 9 -4.59 16.57 -46.75
CA PRO A 9 -3.78 16.27 -45.57
C PRO A 9 -4.72 16.05 -44.36
N THR A 10 -4.99 14.79 -44.08
CA THR A 10 -5.70 14.29 -42.91
C THR A 10 -5.02 14.78 -41.63
N ALA A 11 -5.72 15.59 -40.83
CA ALA A 11 -5.29 15.94 -39.48
C ALA A 11 -5.11 14.67 -38.64
N ALA A 12 -3.95 14.58 -37.99
CA ALA A 12 -3.48 13.42 -37.24
C ALA A 12 -4.51 12.95 -36.19
N PRO A 13 -4.71 11.63 -36.03
CA PRO A 13 -5.56 11.12 -34.96
C PRO A 13 -4.89 11.43 -33.62
N SER A 14 -5.64 12.11 -32.74
CA SER A 14 -5.25 12.33 -31.35
C SER A 14 -4.90 10.97 -30.73
N LYS A 15 -3.68 10.85 -30.20
CA LYS A 15 -3.28 9.69 -29.40
C LYS A 15 -4.16 9.68 -28.15
N LYS A 16 -5.27 8.95 -28.20
CA LYS A 16 -6.03 8.55 -27.01
C LYS A 16 -5.10 7.67 -26.17
N THR A 17 -4.57 8.24 -25.09
CA THR A 17 -3.81 7.49 -24.08
C THR A 17 -4.74 6.41 -23.54
N ALA A 18 -4.49 5.17 -23.94
CA ALA A 18 -5.26 4.02 -23.51
C ALA A 18 -5.08 3.84 -22.00
N THR A 19 -6.16 4.08 -21.24
CA THR A 19 -6.24 3.77 -19.82
C THR A 19 -6.07 2.26 -19.65
N LYS A 20 -4.87 1.80 -19.27
CA LYS A 20 -4.62 0.39 -18.93
C LYS A 20 -5.44 0.05 -17.69
N LYS A 21 -6.59 -0.63 -17.88
CA LYS A 21 -7.27 -1.34 -16.80
C LYS A 21 -6.33 -2.43 -16.29
N ALA A 22 -5.82 -2.26 -15.07
CA ALA A 22 -5.01 -3.26 -14.39
C ALA A 22 -5.86 -4.53 -14.16
N ALA A 23 -5.28 -5.69 -14.47
CA ALA A 23 -5.89 -6.98 -14.18
C ALA A 23 -6.11 -7.13 -12.67
N THR A 24 -7.37 -7.24 -12.26
CA THR A 24 -7.74 -7.57 -10.87
C THR A 24 -7.25 -8.97 -10.59
N SER A 25 -6.10 -9.08 -9.93
CA SER A 25 -5.64 -10.36 -9.41
C SER A 25 -6.42 -10.67 -8.13
N ASP A 26 -7.25 -11.72 -8.18
CA ASP A 26 -8.05 -12.23 -7.07
C ASP A 26 -7.18 -12.80 -5.94
N PHE A 27 -6.54 -11.94 -5.16
CA PHE A 27 -5.87 -12.34 -3.92
C PHE A 27 -6.80 -12.06 -2.75
N LYS A 28 -7.11 -13.11 -1.97
CA LYS A 28 -7.87 -12.96 -0.72
C LYS A 28 -7.04 -12.15 0.28
N PRO A 29 -7.49 -10.96 0.72
CA PRO A 29 -6.80 -10.23 1.76
C PRO A 29 -6.86 -11.03 3.06
N VAL A 30 -5.71 -11.14 3.74
CA VAL A 30 -5.63 -11.77 5.07
C VAL A 30 -6.20 -10.83 6.11
N ALA A 31 -5.85 -9.54 6.01
CA ALA A 31 -6.37 -8.49 6.87
C ALA A 31 -6.54 -7.20 6.08
N SER A 32 -7.54 -6.42 6.48
CA SER A 32 -7.86 -5.12 5.89
C SER A 32 -8.12 -4.10 6.99
N ASN A 33 -7.43 -2.96 6.93
CA ASN A 33 -7.64 -1.84 7.84
C ASN A 33 -8.89 -1.05 7.41
N ARG A 34 -10.05 -1.38 7.96
CA ARG A 34 -11.31 -0.67 7.66
C ARG A 34 -11.30 0.76 8.20
N LYS A 35 -10.63 0.99 9.33
CA LYS A 35 -10.48 2.31 9.97
C LYS A 35 -9.75 3.29 9.06
N ALA A 36 -8.69 2.85 8.38
CA ALA A 36 -7.96 3.69 7.43
C ALA A 36 -8.84 4.27 6.30
N PHE A 37 -9.74 3.46 5.73
CA PHE A 37 -10.66 3.93 4.67
C PHE A 37 -11.71 4.92 5.19
N PHE A 38 -12.04 4.84 6.48
CA PHE A 38 -12.98 5.75 7.13
C PHE A 38 -12.30 7.09 7.48
N ASP A 39 -11.19 7.04 8.21
CA ASP A 39 -10.51 8.23 8.75
C ASP A 39 -9.74 9.03 7.69
N TYR A 40 -9.25 8.37 6.64
CA TYR A 40 -8.39 8.99 5.65
C TYR A 40 -8.98 8.90 4.23
N GLU A 41 -8.65 9.90 3.42
CA GLU A 41 -8.77 9.88 1.98
C GLU A 41 -7.46 9.34 1.40
N ILE A 42 -7.55 8.28 0.60
CA ILE A 42 -6.39 7.59 0.02
C ILE A 42 -6.19 8.11 -1.40
N LEU A 43 -5.04 8.72 -1.66
CA LEU A 43 -4.70 9.32 -2.95
C LEU A 43 -4.05 8.29 -3.87
N GLU A 44 -3.03 7.61 -3.37
CA GLU A 44 -2.24 6.65 -4.12
C GLU A 44 -1.97 5.40 -3.29
N ARG A 45 -1.68 4.30 -3.98
CA ARG A 45 -1.47 2.98 -3.38
C ARG A 45 -0.17 2.38 -3.88
N TYR A 46 0.61 1.86 -2.96
CA TYR A 46 1.89 1.22 -3.21
C TYR A 46 1.88 -0.20 -2.68
N GLU A 47 2.52 -1.12 -3.39
CA GLU A 47 2.69 -2.51 -2.98
C GLU A 47 4.11 -2.70 -2.43
N ALA A 48 4.23 -3.14 -1.18
CA ALA A 48 5.52 -3.41 -0.56
C ALA A 48 5.61 -4.86 -0.08
N GLY A 49 6.81 -5.45 -0.18
CA GLY A 49 7.13 -6.70 0.50
C GLY A 49 7.43 -6.46 1.97
N LEU A 50 7.11 -7.44 2.84
CA LEU A 50 7.44 -7.38 4.27
C LEU A 50 8.63 -8.26 4.61
N LEU A 51 9.59 -7.74 5.37
CA LEU A 51 10.63 -8.56 6.00
C LEU A 51 10.12 -9.19 7.29
N LEU A 52 9.75 -10.47 7.21
CA LEU A 52 9.16 -11.24 8.30
C LEU A 52 10.08 -12.37 8.77
N THR A 53 9.92 -12.76 10.03
CA THR A 53 10.48 -13.98 10.59
C THR A 53 9.52 -15.17 10.37
N GLY A 54 10.04 -16.39 10.50
CA GLY A 54 9.26 -17.61 10.26
C GLY A 54 8.03 -17.77 11.17
N THR A 55 8.09 -17.27 12.40
CA THR A 55 6.93 -17.28 13.32
C THR A 55 5.83 -16.31 12.90
N GLU A 56 6.20 -15.21 12.27
CA GLU A 56 5.24 -14.15 11.91
C GLU A 56 4.43 -14.52 10.69
N ILE A 57 5.09 -15.09 9.67
CA ILE A 57 4.35 -15.56 8.51
C ILE A 57 3.34 -16.66 8.88
N LYS A 58 3.62 -17.46 9.93
CA LYS A 58 2.66 -18.41 10.49
C LYS A 58 1.47 -17.69 11.16
N SER A 59 1.72 -16.69 11.99
CA SER A 59 0.64 -15.88 12.61
C SER A 59 -0.22 -15.13 11.59
N ILE A 60 0.40 -14.55 10.56
CA ILE A 60 -0.31 -13.88 9.46
C ILE A 60 -1.16 -14.90 8.69
N ARG A 61 -0.65 -16.10 8.41
CA ARG A 61 -1.45 -17.16 7.76
C ARG A 61 -2.65 -17.59 8.59
N ALA A 62 -2.53 -17.53 9.92
CA ALA A 62 -3.63 -17.75 10.86
C ALA A 62 -4.58 -16.54 10.98
N GLY A 63 -4.33 -15.43 10.28
CA GLY A 63 -5.14 -14.21 10.31
C GLY A 63 -4.96 -13.37 11.58
N LYS A 64 -3.96 -13.67 12.42
CA LYS A 64 -3.73 -12.97 13.69
C LYS A 64 -2.84 -11.73 13.49
N ILE A 65 -3.37 -10.74 12.78
CA ILE A 65 -2.70 -9.45 12.51
C ILE A 65 -3.69 -8.30 12.64
N ASP A 66 -3.24 -7.22 13.27
CA ASP A 66 -3.96 -5.95 13.35
C ASP A 66 -3.15 -4.83 12.70
N LEU A 67 -3.83 -4.06 11.85
CA LEU A 67 -3.28 -2.98 11.03
C LEU A 67 -3.88 -1.62 11.40
N SER A 68 -4.77 -1.55 12.39
CA SER A 68 -5.64 -0.39 12.66
C SER A 68 -4.89 0.93 12.78
N ASP A 69 -3.80 0.96 13.55
CA ASP A 69 -2.98 2.16 13.79
C ASP A 69 -1.58 2.03 13.17
N CYS A 70 -1.47 1.21 12.12
CA CYS A 70 -0.23 0.90 11.44
C CYS A 70 0.10 1.95 10.37
N TYR A 71 1.29 2.52 10.46
CA TYR A 71 1.80 3.52 9.52
C TYR A 71 3.23 3.18 9.11
N ALA A 72 3.65 3.73 7.97
CA ALA A 72 5.00 3.54 7.47
C ALA A 72 5.74 4.87 7.37
N ARG A 73 7.05 4.82 7.63
CA ARG A 73 7.93 5.98 7.66
C ARG A 73 9.23 5.66 6.94
N ALA A 74 9.70 6.64 6.17
CA ALA A 74 11.05 6.60 5.62
C ALA A 74 12.05 7.01 6.71
N GLN A 75 13.03 6.16 6.97
CA GLN A 75 14.13 6.41 7.89
C GLN A 75 15.43 5.91 7.26
N ASP A 76 16.46 6.76 7.23
CA ASP A 76 17.81 6.42 6.74
C ASP A 76 17.84 5.86 5.30
N GLY A 77 16.92 6.32 4.44
CA GLY A 77 16.80 5.85 3.05
C GLY A 77 16.08 4.50 2.90
N GLU A 78 15.56 3.96 3.99
CA GLU A 78 14.79 2.72 4.03
C GLU A 78 13.35 3.00 4.47
N MET A 79 12.44 2.08 4.15
CA MET A 79 11.05 2.19 4.52
C MET A 79 10.72 1.21 5.65
N TRP A 80 10.12 1.73 6.71
CA TRP A 80 9.79 0.96 7.91
C TRP A 80 8.29 1.01 8.19
N LEU A 81 7.73 -0.13 8.56
CA LEU A 81 6.35 -0.26 9.03
C LEU A 81 6.36 -0.29 10.56
N HIS A 82 5.61 0.63 11.15
CA HIS A 82 5.50 0.80 12.60
C HIS A 82 4.10 0.45 13.09
N ASN A 83 4.02 -0.01 14.34
CA ASN A 83 2.77 -0.28 15.05
C ASN A 83 1.87 -1.34 14.38
N ALA A 84 2.42 -2.15 13.48
CA ALA A 84 1.79 -3.37 13.00
C ALA A 84 1.83 -4.41 14.12
N TYR A 85 0.67 -4.80 14.64
CA TYR A 85 0.58 -5.83 15.66
C TYR A 85 0.41 -7.19 15.01
N ILE A 86 1.35 -8.09 15.22
CA ILE A 86 1.26 -9.49 14.81
C ILE A 86 1.28 -10.34 16.07
N ALA A 87 0.23 -11.13 16.29
CA ALA A 87 0.18 -11.95 17.49
C ALA A 87 1.33 -12.98 17.47
N PRO A 88 1.95 -13.26 18.63
CA PRO A 88 2.87 -14.38 18.75
C PRO A 88 2.22 -15.68 18.26
N TYR A 89 3.05 -16.62 17.81
CA TYR A 89 2.55 -17.90 17.35
C TYR A 89 2.48 -18.85 18.53
N ASP A 90 1.27 -19.26 18.95
CA ASP A 90 1.05 -20.06 20.17
C ASP A 90 1.87 -21.37 20.20
N ALA A 91 2.11 -21.99 19.05
CA ALA A 91 2.90 -23.22 18.95
C ALA A 91 4.42 -22.99 18.86
N ALA A 92 4.89 -21.74 18.95
CA ALA A 92 6.30 -21.45 19.17
C ALA A 92 6.57 -21.33 20.67
N SER A 93 7.43 -22.21 21.20
CA SER A 93 7.69 -22.32 22.64
C SER A 93 8.60 -21.20 23.17
N VAL A 94 9.81 -21.02 22.61
CA VAL A 94 10.81 -20.08 23.16
C VAL A 94 11.18 -18.96 22.18
N ASN A 95 11.07 -19.21 20.87
CA ASN A 95 11.51 -18.28 19.82
C ASN A 95 10.36 -17.40 19.30
N ASN A 96 9.62 -16.75 20.21
CA ASN A 96 8.61 -15.79 19.80
C ASN A 96 9.21 -14.43 19.47
N HIS A 97 8.57 -13.73 18.54
CA HIS A 97 8.93 -12.38 18.14
C HIS A 97 8.19 -11.35 18.98
N ASP A 98 8.73 -10.14 19.09
CA ASP A 98 7.99 -9.01 19.64
C ASP A 98 6.82 -8.64 18.68
N PRO A 99 5.57 -8.67 19.17
CA PRO A 99 4.38 -8.38 18.37
C PRO A 99 4.38 -7.01 17.68
N LYS A 100 4.96 -5.98 18.32
CA LYS A 100 4.93 -4.58 17.84
C LYS A 100 6.24 -4.13 17.22
N ARG A 101 7.16 -5.06 16.94
CA ARG A 101 8.45 -4.70 16.33
C ARG A 101 8.25 -3.95 15.01
N SER A 102 9.14 -2.99 14.75
CA SER A 102 9.18 -2.30 13.47
C SER A 102 9.71 -3.25 12.38
N ARG A 103 9.10 -3.21 11.20
CA ARG A 103 9.37 -4.15 10.10
C ARG A 103 9.85 -3.40 8.88
N LYS A 104 10.96 -3.82 8.31
CA LYS A 104 11.47 -3.25 7.05
C LYS A 104 10.55 -3.63 5.90
N LEU A 105 10.28 -2.64 5.05
CA LEU A 105 9.52 -2.78 3.82
C LEU A 105 10.48 -2.87 2.63
N LEU A 106 10.17 -3.79 1.72
CA LEU A 106 10.92 -4.03 0.51
C LEU A 106 10.22 -3.33 -0.66
N LEU A 107 10.75 -2.17 -1.02
CA LEU A 107 10.30 -1.28 -2.10
C LEU A 107 11.48 -0.92 -3.00
N HIS A 108 11.20 -0.41 -4.20
CA HIS A 108 12.26 0.09 -5.07
C HIS A 108 12.81 1.43 -4.54
N ARG A 109 14.10 1.69 -4.77
CA ARG A 109 14.76 2.91 -4.25
C ARG A 109 14.10 4.20 -4.74
N SER A 110 13.67 4.24 -6.00
CA SER A 110 12.97 5.40 -6.57
C SER A 110 11.62 5.63 -5.89
N GLU A 111 10.87 4.57 -5.60
CA GLU A 111 9.57 4.66 -4.91
C GLU A 111 9.75 5.20 -3.48
N ILE A 112 10.78 4.76 -2.76
CA ILE A 112 11.07 5.25 -1.41
C ILE A 112 11.35 6.75 -1.44
N GLN A 113 12.13 7.23 -2.41
CA GLN A 113 12.46 8.65 -2.55
C GLN A 113 11.22 9.50 -2.87
N GLU A 114 10.38 9.04 -3.80
CA GLU A 114 9.14 9.71 -4.19
C GLU A 114 8.13 9.77 -3.04
N ILE A 115 7.97 8.67 -2.29
CA ILE A 115 7.11 8.63 -1.12
C ILE A 115 7.65 9.58 -0.04
N ALA A 116 8.96 9.57 0.21
CA ALA A 116 9.57 10.41 1.24
C ALA A 116 9.42 11.91 0.92
N SER A 117 9.66 12.33 -0.33
CA SER A 117 9.46 13.73 -0.74
C SER A 117 7.99 14.13 -0.65
N THR A 118 7.09 13.30 -1.17
CA THR A 118 5.65 13.59 -1.18
C THR A 118 5.06 13.68 0.23
N THR A 119 5.47 12.78 1.14
CA THR A 119 5.06 12.81 2.55
C THR A 119 5.57 14.07 3.25
N ALA A 120 6.82 14.47 3.01
CA ALA A 120 7.41 15.66 3.63
C ALA A 120 6.80 16.97 3.12
N GLU A 121 6.62 17.12 1.81
CA GLU A 121 6.10 18.34 1.19
C GLU A 121 4.63 18.60 1.52
N LYS A 122 3.80 17.56 1.44
CA LYS A 122 2.33 17.69 1.51
C LYS A 122 1.76 17.37 2.90
N GLY A 123 2.61 16.99 3.87
CA GLY A 123 2.19 16.56 5.20
C GLY A 123 1.28 15.34 5.17
N LEU A 124 1.47 14.46 4.19
CA LEU A 124 0.66 13.25 4.01
C LEU A 124 1.19 12.11 4.87
N THR A 125 0.32 11.22 5.31
CA THR A 125 0.71 10.04 6.11
C THR A 125 0.65 8.79 5.26
N LEU A 126 1.61 7.88 5.41
CA LEU A 126 1.55 6.57 4.76
C LEU A 126 0.93 5.54 5.70
N VAL A 127 -0.23 4.99 5.33
CA VAL A 127 -1.02 4.09 6.17
C VAL A 127 -1.08 2.70 5.54
N ALA A 128 -1.04 1.64 6.36
CA ALA A 128 -1.24 0.28 5.88
C ALA A 128 -2.74 0.01 5.63
N LEU A 129 -3.08 -0.36 4.39
CA LEU A 129 -4.45 -0.62 3.99
C LEU A 129 -4.81 -2.09 4.13
N ARG A 130 -3.99 -2.97 3.56
CA ARG A 130 -4.28 -4.40 3.47
C ARG A 130 -3.00 -5.21 3.52
N VAL A 131 -3.09 -6.42 4.07
CA VAL A 131 -2.04 -7.43 3.96
C VAL A 131 -2.62 -8.64 3.25
N TYR A 132 -1.88 -9.15 2.28
CA TYR A 132 -2.27 -10.33 1.51
C TYR A 132 -1.05 -11.18 1.18
N ILE A 133 -1.27 -12.44 0.84
CA ILE A 133 -0.19 -13.37 0.51
C ILE A 133 -0.21 -13.62 -0.99
N LYS A 134 0.94 -13.39 -1.64
CA LYS A 134 1.13 -13.62 -3.08
C LYS A 134 2.37 -14.48 -3.27
N ARG A 135 2.22 -15.62 -3.94
CA ARG A 135 3.31 -16.58 -4.19
C ARG A 135 4.10 -16.91 -2.91
N HIS A 136 3.39 -17.18 -1.81
CA HIS A 136 3.93 -17.52 -0.48
C HIS A 136 4.59 -16.38 0.32
N VAL A 137 4.71 -15.18 -0.27
CA VAL A 137 5.26 -13.99 0.41
C VAL A 137 4.13 -13.09 0.87
N ALA A 138 4.22 -12.56 2.09
CA ALA A 138 3.32 -11.54 2.58
C ALA A 138 3.67 -10.18 1.97
N LYS A 139 2.66 -9.54 1.39
CA LYS A 139 2.73 -8.19 0.85
C LYS A 139 1.79 -7.29 1.62
N VAL A 140 2.17 -6.02 1.74
CA VAL A 140 1.34 -4.97 2.31
C VAL A 140 1.02 -3.95 1.23
N GLU A 141 -0.24 -3.55 1.17
CA GLU A 141 -0.72 -2.41 0.40
C GLU A 141 -0.67 -1.18 1.30
N LEU A 142 0.14 -0.20 0.91
CA LEU A 142 0.31 1.07 1.59
C LEU A 142 -0.47 2.15 0.83
N GLY A 143 -1.04 3.11 1.55
CA GLY A 143 -1.76 4.23 0.98
C GLY A 143 -1.17 5.56 1.41
N LEU A 144 -0.92 6.46 0.45
CA LEU A 144 -0.72 7.88 0.76
C LEU A 144 -2.07 8.46 1.16
N ALA A 145 -2.18 8.85 2.42
CA ALA A 145 -3.43 9.23 3.06
C ALA A 145 -3.40 10.69 3.52
N ARG A 146 -4.52 11.37 3.29
CA ARG A 146 -4.86 12.68 3.85
C ARG A 146 -5.96 12.48 4.89
N GLY A 147 -5.81 13.06 6.08
CA GLY A 147 -6.85 12.98 7.12
C GLY A 147 -8.14 13.65 6.65
N LYS A 148 -9.28 12.97 6.79
CA LYS A 148 -10.58 13.61 6.58
C LYS A 148 -10.86 14.53 7.75
N ARG A 149 -11.45 15.69 7.48
CA ARG A 149 -11.93 16.59 8.54
C ARG A 149 -13.12 15.93 9.23
N GLN A 150 -12.90 15.36 10.40
CA GLN A 150 -14.00 14.95 11.27
C GLN A 150 -14.59 16.20 11.91
N TYR A 151 -15.82 16.54 11.54
CA TYR A 151 -16.54 17.64 12.15
C TYR A 151 -16.91 17.24 13.58
N ASP A 152 -16.42 17.98 14.56
CA ASP A 152 -16.61 17.65 15.97
C ASP A 152 -18.10 17.80 16.34
N LYS A 153 -18.74 16.69 16.70
CA LYS A 153 -20.16 16.64 17.09
C LYS A 153 -20.38 16.93 18.57
N ARG A 154 -19.33 17.27 19.35
CA ARG A 154 -19.42 17.47 20.82
C ARG A 154 -20.32 18.62 21.29
N ARG A 155 -20.98 19.38 20.41
CA ARG A 155 -21.86 20.51 20.77
C ARG A 155 -23.29 20.41 20.20
N ALA A 156 -23.86 19.20 20.08
CA ALA A 156 -25.27 19.01 19.73
C ALA A 156 -26.01 18.31 20.88
#